data_AF-A0A090YWE7-F1
#
_entry.id   AF-A0A090YWE7-F1
#
_cell.length_a   1.000
_cell.length_b   1.000
_cell.length_c   1.000
_cell.angle_alpha   90.00
_cell.angle_beta   90.00
_cell.angle_gamma   90.00
#
_symmetry.space_group_name_H-M   'P 1'
#
loop_
_entity.id
_entity.type
_entity.pdbx_description
1 polymer ?
#
loop_
_entity_poly.entity_id
_entity_poly.type
_entity_poly.pdbx_seq_one_letter_code
_entity_poly.pdbx_strand_id
1 'polypeptide(L)' 'MIFGRKQQVETEEVRKFDYIGCPYSEGYINPDFTYLFNHDDIQEVVSTGYENQEERTF' A
#
# COMPACT_ATOMS: atom_id res chain seq x y z
N MET A 1 -3.65 -0.18 -6.57
CA MET A 1 -4.54 -0.39 -5.40
C MET A 1 -3.67 -0.68 -4.20
N ILE A 2 -3.85 0.06 -3.10
CA ILE A 2 -3.18 -0.21 -1.82
C ILE A 2 -4.03 -1.22 -1.06
N PHE A 3 -3.44 -2.33 -0.61
CA PHE A 3 -4.14 -3.38 0.15
C PHE A 3 -3.46 -3.71 1.48
N GLY A 4 -2.30 -3.13 1.76
CA GLY A 4 -1.65 -3.23 3.07
C GLY A 4 -1.00 -1.91 3.44
N ARG A 5 -1.02 -1.60 4.75
CA ARG A 5 -0.34 -0.45 5.35
C ARG A 5 0.75 -0.94 6.30
N LYS A 6 1.77 -0.13 6.58
CA LYS A 6 2.87 -0.38 7.53
C LYS A 6 3.53 -1.75 7.33
N GLN A 7 3.99 -2.02 6.10
CA GLN A 7 4.68 -3.26 5.79
C GLN A 7 6.13 -3.23 6.27
N GLN A 8 6.59 -4.34 6.82
CA GLN A 8 7.99 -4.56 7.17
C GLN A 8 8.49 -5.72 6.33
N VAL A 9 9.54 -5.46 5.53
CA VAL A 9 10.21 -6.51 4.77
C VAL A 9 11.50 -6.86 5.49
N GLU A 10 11.58 -8.11 5.91
CA GLU A 10 12.80 -8.70 6.45
C GLU A 10 13.71 -9.07 5.27
N THR A 11 14.58 -8.13 4.89
CA THR A 11 15.71 -8.39 3.98
C THR A 11 17.01 -8.45 4.79
N GLU A 12 18.18 -8.29 4.17
CA GLU A 12 19.44 -8.10 4.91
C GLU A 12 19.40 -6.88 5.85
N GLU A 13 18.60 -5.86 5.50
CA GLU A 13 18.23 -4.75 6.37
C GLU A 13 16.71 -4.69 6.52
N VAL A 14 16.22 -4.44 7.74
CA VAL A 14 14.78 -4.27 8.00
C VAL A 14 14.31 -2.97 7.36
N ARG A 15 13.62 -3.08 6.22
CA ARG A 15 13.02 -1.93 5.54
C ARG A 15 11.54 -1.84 5.87
N LYS A 16 11.14 -0.64 6.33
CA LYS A 16 9.74 -0.31 6.62
C LYS A 16 9.20 0.48 5.44
N PHE A 17 8.01 0.12 5.01
CA PHE A 17 7.26 0.80 3.97
C PHE A 17 5.88 1.15 4.50
N ASP A 18 5.39 2.34 4.18
CA ASP A 18 4.06 2.76 4.62
C ASP A 18 2.97 1.99 3.90
N TYR A 19 3.17 1.61 2.63
CA TYR A 19 2.16 0.98 1.80
C TYR A 19 2.71 -0.15 0.95
N ILE A 20 1.83 -1.13 0.71
CA ILE A 20 1.98 -2.12 -0.35
C ILE A 20 0.77 -2.05 -1.28
N GLY A 21 1.05 -2.04 -2.57
CA GLY A 21 0.03 -1.99 -3.60
C GLY A 21 0.27 -2.96 -4.74
N CYS A 22 -0.82 -3.28 -5.44
CA CYS A 22 -0.83 -4.07 -6.66
C CYS A 22 -1.49 -3.28 -7.80
N PRO A 23 -1.22 -3.64 -9.07
CA PRO A 23 -1.90 -3.03 -10.21
C PRO A 23 -3.42 -3.26 -10.14
N TYR A 24 -4.18 -2.22 -10.51
CA TYR A 24 -5.62 -2.31 -10.70
C TYR A 24 -5.89 -2.31 -12.21
N SER A 25 -6.74 -3.18 -12.78
CA SER A 25 -7.81 -3.98 -12.17
C SER A 25 -7.46 -5.42 -11.77
N GLU A 26 -6.28 -5.95 -12.11
CA GLU A 26 -5.97 -7.36 -11.85
C GLU A 26 -5.91 -7.74 -10.37
N GLY A 27 -5.52 -6.81 -9.49
CA GLY A 27 -5.37 -7.09 -8.07
C GLY A 27 -4.09 -7.86 -7.74
N TYR A 28 -4.12 -8.67 -6.67
CA TYR A 28 -2.95 -9.46 -6.27
C TYR A 28 -2.75 -10.64 -7.22
N ILE A 29 -1.66 -10.61 -8.00
CA ILE A 29 -1.27 -11.73 -8.87
C ILE A 29 -0.22 -12.59 -8.18
N ASN A 30 0.93 -11.99 -7.85
CA ASN A 30 2.09 -12.61 -7.23
C ASN A 30 2.94 -11.55 -6.52
N PRO A 31 3.87 -11.94 -5.62
CA PRO A 31 4.77 -11.01 -4.93
C PRO A 31 5.58 -10.11 -5.86
N ASP A 32 6.02 -10.63 -7.01
CA ASP A 32 6.77 -9.86 -8.02
C ASP A 32 5.94 -8.74 -8.67
N PHE A 33 4.61 -8.83 -8.59
CA PHE A 33 3.67 -7.82 -9.09
C PHE A 33 3.13 -6.94 -7.96
N THR A 34 3.80 -6.93 -6.80
CA THR A 34 3.51 -6.03 -5.68
C THR A 34 4.57 -4.96 -5.58
N TYR A 35 4.15 -3.76 -5.23
CA TYR A 35 4.98 -2.59 -5.08
C TYR A 35 4.91 -2.08 -3.65
N LEU A 36 6.07 -1.83 -3.07
CA LEU A 36 6.24 -1.24 -1.75
C LEU A 36 6.68 0.21 -1.94
N PHE A 37 6.01 1.15 -1.26
CA PHE A 37 6.28 2.58 -1.37
C PHE A 37 5.88 3.32 -0.08
N ASN A 38 6.42 4.51 0.12
CA ASN A 38 6.14 5.33 1.29
C ASN A 38 5.05 6.36 0.99
N HIS A 39 4.50 6.97 2.05
CA HIS A 39 3.50 8.02 1.88
C HIS A 39 4.03 9.23 1.10
N ASP A 40 5.31 9.56 1.27
CA ASP A 40 5.98 10.67 0.60
C ASP A 40 6.07 10.47 -0.94
N ASP A 41 6.06 9.22 -1.40
CA ASP A 41 6.13 8.88 -2.82
C ASP A 41 4.76 8.99 -3.53
N ILE A 42 3.68 9.28 -2.79
CA ILE A 42 2.32 9.38 -3.35
C ILE A 42 2.11 10.78 -3.93
N GLN A 43 2.07 10.87 -5.25
CA GLN A 43 1.79 12.12 -5.94
C GLN A 43 0.31 12.54 -5.84
N GLU A 44 -0.63 11.61 -6.03
CA GLU A 44 -2.07 11.88 -6.01
C GLU A 44 -2.86 10.63 -5.61
N VAL A 45 -3.92 10.81 -4.81
CA VAL A 45 -4.88 9.76 -4.46
C VAL A 45 -6.15 9.95 -5.28
N VAL A 46 -6.31 9.14 -6.33
CA VAL A 46 -7.46 9.24 -7.26
C VAL A 46 -8.74 8.64 -6.66
N SER A 47 -8.62 7.65 -5.77
CA SER A 47 -9.75 7.02 -5.10
C SER A 47 -9.32 6.33 -3.80
N THR A 48 -10.00 6.65 -2.70
CA THR A 48 -9.82 6.03 -1.38
C THR A 48 -10.73 4.81 -1.16
N GLY A 49 -11.71 4.60 -2.05
CA GLY A 49 -12.71 3.55 -1.91
C GLY A 49 -13.78 3.90 -0.88
N TYR A 50 -14.24 2.90 -0.13
CA TYR A 50 -15.23 3.08 0.93
C TYR A 50 -14.54 3.33 2.27
N GLU A 51 -14.68 4.54 2.81
CA GLU A 51 -14.16 4.92 4.12
C GLU A 51 -15.32 4.93 5.12
N ASN A 52 -15.21 4.16 6.20
CA ASN A 52 -16.15 4.23 7.31
C ASN A 52 -15.76 5.38 8.26
N GLN A 53 -16.63 5.69 9.23
CA GLN A 53 -16.41 6.81 10.15
C GLN A 53 -15.18 6.60 11.07
N GLU A 54 -14.84 5.34 11.35
CA GLU A 54 -13.65 4.96 12.12
C GLU A 54 -12.37 5.21 11.31
N GLU A 55 -12.32 4.83 10.04
CA GLU A 55 -11.18 5.08 9.13
C GLU A 55 -10.91 6.57 8.91
N ARG A 56 -11.95 7.42 8.95
CA ARG A 56 -11.75 8.89 8.88
C ARG A 56 -11.11 9.50 10.13
N THR A 57 -11.17 8.78 11.26
CA THR A 57 -10.68 9.25 12.55
C THR A 57 -9.33 8.63 12.91
N PHE A 58 -8.89 7.62 12.14
CA PHE A 58 -7.64 6.87 12.32
C PHE A 58 -6.48 7.50 11.56
#